data_AF-A0A6G8IJ13-F1
#
_entry.id   AF-A0A6G8IJ13-F1
#
_cell.length_a   1.000
_cell.length_b   1.000
_cell.length_c   1.000
_cell.angle_alpha   90.00
_cell.angle_beta   90.00
_cell.angle_gamma   90.00
#
_symmetry.space_group_name_H-M   'P 1'
#
loop_
_entity.id
_entity.type
_entity.pdbx_description
1 polymer ?
#
loop_
_entity_poly.entity_id
_entity_poly.type
_entity_poly.pdbx_seq_one_letter_code
_entity_poly.pdbx_strand_id
1 'polypeptide(L)'
;MFLRQCWQHVVGEDSTGWVDYHIEQAEQDPRGSFAGMGAALKRAVAAGVAREDLSQIARGVQVELLSQLCYMLEDNGLSEPELKGVGWGLFQTDEEGNPQAPIYSLHESVLDLDPTGREMRPKAAS
;
A
#
# COMPACT_ATOMS: atom_id res chain seq x y z
N MET A 1 12.92 -4.50 -10.02
CA MET A 1 12.70 -5.33 -8.82
C MET A 1 11.27 -5.12 -8.35
N PHE A 2 10.53 -6.18 -8.00
CA PHE A 2 9.10 -6.16 -7.69
C PHE A 2 8.70 -5.09 -6.67
N LEU A 3 9.34 -5.06 -5.49
CA LEU A 3 9.02 -4.07 -4.44
C LEU A 3 9.17 -2.61 -4.88
N ARG A 4 10.15 -2.31 -5.75
CA ARG A 4 10.29 -0.94 -6.29
C ARG A 4 9.08 -0.54 -7.14
N GLN A 5 8.42 -1.50 -7.80
CA GLN A 5 7.18 -1.26 -8.54
C GLN A 5 6.01 -1.11 -7.56
N CYS A 6 5.91 -1.95 -6.51
CA CYS A 6 4.90 -1.80 -5.47
C CYS A 6 4.93 -0.41 -4.83
N TRP A 7 6.14 0.11 -4.54
CA TRP A 7 6.33 1.46 -3.99
C TRP A 7 5.82 2.59 -4.89
N GLN A 8 5.66 2.37 -6.21
CA GLN A 8 5.05 3.37 -7.11
C GLN A 8 3.53 3.50 -6.90
N HIS A 9 2.91 2.50 -6.27
CA HIS A 9 1.47 2.51 -5.96
C HIS A 9 1.16 3.03 -4.55
N VAL A 10 2.18 3.21 -3.72
CA VAL A 10 2.03 3.79 -2.38
C VAL A 10 1.95 5.31 -2.50
N VAL A 11 1.06 5.94 -1.73
CA VAL A 11 0.94 7.40 -1.64
C VAL A 11 2.30 8.01 -1.31
N GLY A 12 2.78 8.91 -2.17
CA GLY A 12 4.04 9.62 -1.95
C GLY A 12 3.99 10.49 -0.70
N GLU A 13 5.12 10.63 -0.01
CA GLU A 13 5.22 11.35 1.27
C GLU A 13 4.63 12.77 1.24
N ASP A 14 4.87 13.50 0.15
CA ASP A 14 4.39 14.86 -0.08
C ASP A 14 3.21 14.92 -1.07
N SER A 15 2.63 13.76 -1.40
CA SER A 15 1.52 13.68 -2.36
C SER A 15 0.20 13.92 -1.64
N THR A 16 -0.43 15.07 -1.85
CA THR A 16 -1.73 15.43 -1.26
C THR A 16 -2.87 15.49 -2.28
N GLY A 17 -2.55 15.60 -3.57
CA GLY A 17 -3.56 15.76 -4.64
C GLY A 17 -4.54 14.59 -4.79
N TRP A 18 -4.18 13.39 -4.31
CA TRP A 18 -5.09 12.24 -4.28
C TRP A 18 -6.32 12.50 -3.40
N VAL A 19 -6.20 13.32 -2.35
CA VAL A 19 -7.30 13.68 -1.45
C VAL A 19 -8.40 14.40 -2.23
N ASP A 20 -8.03 15.46 -2.95
CA ASP A 20 -8.98 16.27 -3.71
C ASP A 20 -9.58 15.47 -4.87
N TYR A 21 -8.77 14.66 -5.55
CA TYR A 21 -9.24 13.74 -6.59
C TYR A 21 -10.37 12.84 -6.07
N HIS A 22 -10.17 12.16 -4.94
CA HIS A 22 -11.19 11.25 -4.41
C HIS A 22 -12.42 11.97 -3.85
N ILE A 23 -12.26 13.19 -3.33
CA ILE A 23 -13.41 14.02 -2.95
C ILE A 23 -14.25 14.34 -4.19
N GLU A 24 -13.63 14.83 -5.26
CA GLU A 24 -14.32 15.18 -6.50
C GLU A 24 -15.02 13.97 -7.12
N GLN A 25 -14.33 12.82 -7.21
CA GLN A 25 -14.94 11.59 -7.75
C GLN A 25 -16.15 11.13 -6.93
N ALA A 26 -16.10 11.24 -5.60
CA ALA A 26 -17.22 10.89 -4.73
C ALA A 26 -18.39 11.89 -4.83
N GLU A 27 -18.15 13.14 -5.20
CA GLU A 27 -19.22 14.11 -5.46
C GLU A 27 -19.90 13.84 -6.80
N GLN A 28 -19.13 13.43 -7.81
CA GLN A 28 -19.65 13.09 -9.14
C GLN A 28 -20.45 11.79 -9.12
N ASP A 29 -19.99 10.76 -8.40
CA ASP A 29 -20.73 9.51 -8.17
C ASP A 29 -20.73 9.09 -6.70
N PRO A 30 -21.70 9.57 -5.89
CA PRO A 30 -21.79 9.26 -4.47
C PRO A 30 -22.02 7.79 -4.11
N ARG A 31 -22.35 6.94 -5.09
CA ARG A 31 -22.58 5.50 -4.88
C ARG A 31 -21.54 4.63 -5.59
N GLY A 32 -20.54 5.25 -6.21
CA GLY A 32 -19.47 4.55 -6.90
C GLY A 32 -18.54 3.82 -5.94
N SER A 33 -17.72 2.92 -6.49
CA SER A 33 -16.63 2.27 -5.75
C SER A 33 -15.74 3.33 -5.09
N PHE A 34 -15.36 3.10 -3.83
CA PHE A 34 -14.55 4.03 -3.03
C PHE A 34 -15.19 5.40 -2.72
N ALA A 35 -16.44 5.68 -3.12
CA ALA A 35 -17.10 6.96 -2.81
C ALA A 35 -17.18 7.26 -1.29
N GLY A 36 -17.26 6.20 -0.47
CA GLY A 36 -17.18 6.32 0.99
C GLY A 36 -15.86 6.94 1.49
N MET A 37 -14.74 6.67 0.82
CA MET A 37 -13.44 7.27 1.13
C MET A 37 -13.45 8.75 0.80
N GLY A 38 -13.88 9.15 -0.40
CA GLY A 38 -13.99 10.57 -0.78
C GLY A 38 -14.90 11.36 0.14
N ALA A 39 -16.05 10.81 0.52
CA ALA A 39 -16.96 11.44 1.48
C ALA A 39 -16.32 11.61 2.87
N ALA A 40 -15.53 10.64 3.33
CA ALA A 40 -14.80 10.74 4.60
C ALA A 40 -13.68 11.79 4.54
N LEU A 41 -12.90 11.80 3.46
CA LEU A 41 -11.85 12.80 3.21
C LEU A 41 -12.42 14.21 3.20
N LYS A 42 -13.55 14.44 2.52
CA LYS A 42 -14.25 15.72 2.50
C LYS A 42 -14.60 16.21 3.91
N ARG A 43 -15.14 15.32 4.74
CA ARG A 43 -15.46 15.65 6.14
C ARG A 43 -14.21 15.94 6.97
N ALA A 44 -13.14 15.18 6.79
CA ALA A 44 -11.89 15.39 7.52
C ALA A 44 -11.27 16.75 7.18
N VAL A 45 -11.19 17.10 5.89
CA VAL A 45 -10.69 18.41 5.45
C VAL A 45 -11.59 19.54 5.96
N ALA A 46 -12.92 19.38 5.90
CA ALA A 46 -13.86 20.38 6.42
C ALA A 46 -13.74 20.57 7.96
N ALA A 47 -13.29 19.53 8.67
CA ALA A 47 -13.00 19.59 10.10
C ALA A 47 -11.61 20.17 10.43
N GLY A 48 -10.82 20.55 9.42
CA GLY A 48 -9.51 21.19 9.60
C GLY A 48 -8.32 20.24 9.64
N VAL A 49 -8.49 18.95 9.30
CA VAL A 49 -7.35 18.02 9.17
C VAL A 49 -6.53 18.41 7.94
N ALA A 50 -5.22 18.54 8.10
CA ALA A 50 -4.31 18.85 7.01
C ALA A 50 -4.25 17.68 6.02
N ARG A 51 -4.10 17.98 4.72
CA ARG A 51 -4.02 16.93 3.69
C ARG A 51 -2.74 16.11 3.85
N GLU A 52 -1.68 16.75 4.32
CA GLU A 52 -0.39 16.16 4.65
C GLU A 52 -0.56 15.06 5.70
N ASP A 53 -1.33 15.32 6.77
CA ASP A 53 -1.62 14.32 7.80
C ASP A 53 -2.41 13.14 7.22
N LEU A 54 -3.40 13.41 6.37
CA LEU A 54 -4.16 12.36 5.68
C LEU A 54 -3.25 11.49 4.79
N SER A 55 -2.29 12.11 4.10
CA SER A 55 -1.30 11.39 3.30
C SER A 55 -0.35 10.56 4.15
N GLN A 56 0.09 11.06 5.32
CA GLN A 56 0.91 10.28 6.24
C GLN A 56 0.17 9.05 6.76
N ILE A 57 -1.11 9.21 7.14
CA ILE A 57 -1.97 8.10 7.58
C ILE A 57 -2.14 7.08 6.44
N ALA A 58 -2.54 7.54 5.25
CA ALA A 58 -2.79 6.67 4.11
C ALA A 58 -1.52 5.91 3.69
N ARG A 59 -0.39 6.60 3.61
CA ARG A 59 0.92 6.01 3.30
C ARG A 59 1.31 4.96 4.34
N GLY A 60 1.16 5.25 5.63
CA GLY A 60 1.45 4.31 6.71
C GLY A 60 0.64 3.02 6.59
N VAL A 61 -0.68 3.13 6.45
CA VAL A 61 -1.58 1.97 6.30
C VAL A 61 -1.29 1.16 5.02
N GLN A 62 -0.95 1.83 3.92
CA GLN A 62 -0.58 1.15 2.67
C GLN A 62 0.73 0.37 2.79
N VAL A 63 1.74 0.93 3.45
CA VAL A 63 3.03 0.25 3.66
C VAL A 63 2.90 -0.89 4.65
N GLU A 64 2.07 -0.74 5.68
CA GLU A 64 1.71 -1.83 6.60
C GLU A 64 1.04 -2.98 5.85
N LEU A 65 0.03 -2.69 5.03
CA LEU A 65 -0.62 -3.71 4.18
C LEU A 65 0.37 -4.38 3.23
N LEU A 66 1.22 -3.60 2.55
CA LEU A 66 2.26 -4.13 1.66
C LEU A 66 3.19 -5.09 2.40
N SER A 67 3.60 -4.72 3.63
CA SER A 67 4.44 -5.57 4.48
C SER A 67 3.74 -6.87 4.83
N GLN A 68 2.47 -6.82 5.22
CA GLN A 68 1.68 -8.01 5.55
C GLN A 68 1.47 -8.94 4.36
N LEU A 69 1.25 -8.38 3.16
CA LEU A 69 1.18 -9.19 1.94
C LEU A 69 2.52 -9.88 1.64
N CYS A 70 3.65 -9.20 1.88
CA CYS A 70 4.97 -9.81 1.72
C CYS A 70 5.21 -10.92 2.74
N TYR A 71 4.73 -10.78 3.98
CA TYR A 71 4.75 -11.87 4.95
C TYR A 71 3.88 -13.05 4.49
N MET A 72 2.64 -12.81 4.05
CA MET A 72 1.72 -13.86 3.61
C MET A 72 2.23 -14.66 2.41
N LEU A 73 3.01 -14.02 1.53
CA LEU A 73 3.62 -14.68 0.36
C LEU A 73 4.78 -15.62 0.73
N GLU A 74 5.25 -15.62 1.98
CA GLU A 74 6.42 -16.39 2.41
C GLU A 74 6.13 -17.25 3.64
N ASP A 75 5.32 -16.76 4.57
CA ASP A 75 4.84 -17.48 5.74
C ASP A 75 3.38 -17.92 5.53
N ASN A 76 3.19 -19.23 5.38
CA ASN A 76 1.89 -19.85 5.14
C ASN A 76 1.10 -20.00 6.47
N GLY A 77 1.07 -18.96 7.30
CA GLY A 77 0.32 -18.87 8.56
C GLY A 77 -1.21 -18.95 8.41
N LEU A 78 -1.68 -19.62 7.35
CA LEU A 78 -3.07 -19.88 7.02
C LEU A 78 -3.69 -20.71 8.14
N SER A 79 -4.61 -20.09 8.87
CA SER A 79 -5.33 -20.74 9.96
C SER A 79 -6.58 -21.49 9.49
N GLU A 80 -7.03 -21.25 8.26
CA GLU A 80 -8.24 -21.89 7.73
C GLU A 80 -8.00 -23.38 7.41
N PRO A 81 -8.82 -24.31 7.95
CA PRO A 81 -8.66 -25.75 7.71
C PRO A 81 -8.67 -26.14 6.22
N GLU A 82 -9.45 -25.45 5.40
CA GLU A 82 -9.56 -25.67 3.95
C GLU A 82 -8.29 -25.33 3.18
N LEU A 83 -7.38 -24.54 3.75
CA LEU A 83 -6.11 -24.15 3.12
C LEU A 83 -4.93 -25.01 3.60
N LYS A 84 -5.21 -26.11 4.31
CA LYS A 84 -4.15 -27.01 4.79
C LYS A 84 -3.32 -27.55 3.63
N GLY A 85 -2.02 -27.27 3.65
CA GLY A 85 -1.06 -27.70 2.63
C GLY A 85 -0.99 -26.77 1.42
N VAL A 86 -1.73 -25.67 1.40
CA VAL A 86 -1.56 -24.57 0.44
C VAL A 86 -0.47 -23.63 0.95
N GLY A 87 0.36 -23.16 0.04
CA GLY A 87 1.27 -22.05 0.29
C GLY A 87 1.19 -21.05 -0.86
N TRP A 88 1.46 -19.79 -0.54
CA TRP A 88 1.56 -18.73 -1.53
C TRP A 88 3.03 -18.44 -1.80
N GLY A 89 3.32 -17.84 -2.95
CA GLY A 89 4.69 -17.52 -3.33
C GLY A 89 4.73 -16.55 -4.49
N LEU A 90 5.76 -15.71 -4.51
CA LEU A 90 6.07 -14.84 -5.64
C LEU A 90 7.23 -15.41 -6.45
N PHE A 91 7.08 -15.46 -7.77
CA PHE A 91 8.09 -16.00 -8.68
C PHE A 91 8.39 -14.99 -9.78
N GLN A 92 9.64 -14.94 -10.22
CA GLN A 92 9.98 -14.36 -11.52
C GLN A 92 9.42 -15.26 -12.62
N THR A 93 8.94 -14.66 -13.71
CA THR A 93 8.43 -15.38 -14.87
C THR A 93 9.24 -15.06 -16.11
N ASP A 94 9.30 -16.01 -17.05
CA ASP A 94 9.77 -15.76 -18.41
C ASP A 94 8.73 -15.01 -19.26
N GLU A 95 9.02 -14.83 -20.56
CA GLU A 95 8.12 -14.14 -21.50
C GLU A 95 6.82 -14.92 -21.74
N GLU A 96 6.85 -16.24 -21.56
CA GLU A 96 5.72 -17.15 -21.68
C GLU A 96 4.90 -17.27 -20.39
N GLY A 97 5.35 -16.65 -19.30
CA GLY A 97 4.67 -16.64 -18.00
C GLY A 97 4.97 -17.86 -17.12
N ASN A 98 5.96 -18.69 -17.47
CA ASN A 98 6.36 -19.81 -16.64
C ASN A 98 7.20 -19.33 -15.45
N PRO A 99 6.99 -19.87 -14.23
CA PRO A 99 7.78 -19.51 -13.07
C PRO A 99 9.23 -20.02 -13.22
N GLN A 100 10.20 -19.14 -12.97
CA GLN A 100 11.63 -19.44 -13.04
C GLN A 100 12.25 -19.61 -11.67
N ALA A 101 12.23 -18.54 -10.87
CA ALA A 101 12.85 -18.52 -9.55
C ALA A 101 11.92 -17.85 -8.54
N PRO A 102 11.75 -18.45 -7.34
CA PRO A 102 11.04 -17.79 -6.24
C PRO A 102 11.80 -16.54 -5.78
N ILE A 103 11.03 -15.54 -5.37
CA ILE A 103 11.53 -14.34 -4.70
C ILE A 103 11.23 -14.50 -3.22
N TYR A 104 12.26 -14.38 -2.38
CA TYR A 104 12.18 -14.56 -0.92
C TYR A 104 12.58 -13.29 -0.17
N SER A 105 12.31 -13.27 1.14
CA SER A 105 12.66 -12.22 2.07
C SER A 105 12.17 -10.83 1.64
N LEU A 106 11.03 -10.77 0.94
CA LEU A 106 10.39 -9.52 0.54
C LEU A 106 10.00 -8.71 1.77
N HIS A 107 9.48 -9.37 2.80
CA HIS A 107 9.05 -8.74 4.04
C HIS A 107 10.21 -8.04 4.78
N GLU A 108 11.42 -8.59 4.70
CA GLU A 108 12.64 -7.96 5.24
C GLU A 108 13.04 -6.71 4.45
N SER A 109 12.68 -6.64 3.17
CA SER A 109 13.15 -5.60 2.24
C SER A 109 12.15 -4.44 2.00
N VAL A 110 10.93 -4.51 2.53
CA VAL A 110 9.88 -3.49 2.24
C VAL A 110 10.35 -2.11 2.67
N LEU A 111 10.77 -1.97 3.93
CA LEU A 111 11.16 -0.68 4.50
C LEU A 111 12.52 -0.20 3.96
N ASP A 112 13.47 -1.12 3.72
CA ASP A 112 14.77 -0.81 3.11
C ASP A 112 14.64 -0.17 1.73
N LEU A 113 13.54 -0.47 1.02
CA LEU A 113 13.25 0.06 -0.31
C LEU A 113 12.31 1.27 -0.29
N ASP A 114 12.00 1.81 0.89
CA ASP A 114 11.29 3.09 1.00
C ASP A 114 12.00 4.17 0.17
N PRO A 115 11.33 4.76 -0.84
CA PRO A 115 11.92 5.78 -1.70
C PRO A 115 12.45 7.01 -0.96
N THR A 116 11.97 7.27 0.27
CA THR A 116 12.47 8.38 1.07
C THR A 116 13.85 8.11 1.69
N GLY A 117 14.29 6.84 1.69
CA GLY A 117 15.52 6.38 2.33
C GLY A 117 15.47 6.42 3.86
N ARG A 118 14.28 6.58 4.46
CA ARG A 118 14.12 6.72 5.91
C ARG A 118 13.37 5.57 6.57
N GLU A 119 12.96 4.55 5.81
CA GLU A 119 12.15 3.43 6.31
C GLU A 119 10.89 3.94 7.03
N MET A 120 10.16 4.84 6.38
CA MET A 120 8.92 5.43 6.91
C MET A 120 9.08 6.27 8.19
N ARG A 121 10.31 6.58 8.61
CA ARG A 121 10.54 7.47 9.76
C ARG A 121 10.16 8.92 9.43
N PRO A 122 9.68 9.69 10.42
CA PRO A 122 9.30 11.09 10.22
C PRO A 122 10.46 11.94 9.67
N LYS A 123 10.11 13.01 8.96
CA LYS A 123 11.07 14.08 8.64
C LYS A 123 11.61 14.66 9.95
N ALA A 124 12.90 14.98 9.99
CA ALA A 124 13.47 15.72 11.11
C ALA A 124 12.67 17.03 11.28
N ALA A 125 12.40 17.42 12.52
CA ALA A 125 11.73 18.68 12.80
C ALA A 125 12.58 19.82 12.24
N SER A 126 11.98 20.61 11.34
CA SER A 126 12.53 21.86 10.81
C SER A 126 12.17 23.03 11.70
#